data_AF-A0A7W1HU25-F1
#
_entry.id   AF-A0A7W1HU25-F1
#
_cell.length_a   1.000
_cell.length_b   1.000
_cell.length_c   1.000
_cell.angle_alpha   90.00
_cell.angle_beta   90.00
_cell.angle_gamma   90.00
#
_symmetry.space_group_name_H-M   'P 1'
#
loop_
_entity.id
_entity.type
_entity.pdbx_description
1 polymer ?
#
loop_
_entity_poly.entity_id
_entity_poly.type
_entity_poly.pdbx_seq_one_letter_code
_entity_poly.pdbx_strand_id
1 'polypeptide(L)'
;MNRGAQTLPALARDIQMARELGFNPRKLGKIANHDQESWKVPPPDFIEDLYFKRFGRERPDVVVSIEDRARRAEKKKAGGKAAWRTRCEQPTMEPSNE
;
A
#
# COMPACT_ATOMS: atom_id res chain seq x y z
N MET A 1 -4.28 10.84 -27.15
CA MET A 1 -3.84 11.87 -26.18
C MET A 1 -3.81 11.28 -24.78
N ASN A 2 -2.81 10.42 -24.46
CA ASN A 2 -2.59 9.96 -23.09
C ASN A 2 -1.45 10.78 -22.51
N ARG A 3 -1.79 11.93 -21.92
CA ARG A 3 -0.82 12.68 -21.11
C ARG A 3 -0.48 11.78 -19.94
N GLY A 4 0.74 11.25 -19.94
CA GLY A 4 1.30 10.44 -18.88
C GLY A 4 0.95 11.08 -17.54
N ALA A 5 0.43 10.26 -16.63
CA ALA A 5 0.12 10.67 -15.27
C ALA A 5 1.42 11.10 -14.61
N GLN A 6 1.72 12.40 -14.75
CA GLN A 6 2.74 13.10 -14.01
C GLN A 6 2.38 12.90 -12.53
N THR A 7 3.08 11.98 -11.88
CA THR A 7 2.98 11.77 -10.45
C THR A 7 3.51 13.03 -9.79
N LEU A 8 2.59 13.87 -9.30
CA LEU A 8 2.95 15.00 -8.46
C LEU A 8 3.60 14.44 -7.18
N PRO A 9 4.86 14.79 -6.87
CA PRO A 9 5.65 14.15 -5.82
C PRO A 9 5.06 14.35 -4.41
N ALA A 10 4.24 15.39 -4.20
CA ALA A 10 3.58 15.65 -2.92
C ALA A 10 2.50 14.60 -2.59
N LEU A 11 1.66 14.22 -3.55
CA LEU A 11 0.55 13.27 -3.31
C LEU A 11 1.04 11.83 -3.07
N ALA A 12 2.23 11.48 -3.58
CA ALA A 12 2.78 10.14 -3.40
C ALA A 12 3.15 9.84 -1.93
N ARG A 13 3.59 10.87 -1.18
CA ARG A 13 4.00 10.74 0.22
C ARG A 13 2.80 10.46 1.13
N ASP A 14 1.72 11.22 1.01
CA ASP A 14 0.53 11.08 1.87
C ASP A 14 -0.18 9.75 1.62
N ILE A 15 -0.21 9.31 0.36
CA ILE A 15 -0.73 7.98 0.00
C ILE A 15 0.09 6.87 0.65
N GLN A 16 1.41 7.03 0.76
CA GLN A 16 2.27 6.08 1.45
C GLN A 16 2.07 6.12 2.97
N MET A 17 2.09 7.31 3.58
CA MET A 17 1.87 7.50 5.02
C MET A 17 0.50 6.93 5.43
N ALA A 18 -0.55 7.21 4.66
CA ALA A 18 -1.88 6.65 4.87
C ALA A 18 -1.87 5.11 4.88
N ARG A 19 -1.17 4.47 3.95
CA ARG A 19 -1.07 3.01 3.90
C ARG A 19 -0.28 2.43 5.07
N GLU A 20 0.80 3.08 5.48
CA GLU A 20 1.61 2.68 6.65
C GLU A 20 0.83 2.84 7.96
N LEU A 21 -0.06 3.84 8.02
CA LEU A 21 -1.02 4.03 9.11
C LEU A 21 -2.18 3.02 9.07
N GLY A 22 -2.41 2.33 7.95
CA GLY A 22 -3.50 1.36 7.76
C GLY A 22 -4.76 1.95 7.10
N PHE A 23 -4.72 3.21 6.66
CA PHE A 23 -5.79 3.85 5.90
C PHE A 23 -5.81 3.43 4.43
N ASN A 24 -7.00 3.53 3.82
CA ASN A 24 -7.16 3.33 2.39
C ASN A 24 -7.13 4.68 1.65
N PRO A 25 -6.06 4.97 0.87
CA PRO A 25 -5.92 6.25 0.18
C PRO A 25 -7.01 6.52 -0.86
N ARG A 26 -7.66 5.47 -1.42
CA ARG A 26 -8.82 5.66 -2.32
C ARG A 26 -10.05 6.23 -1.62
N LYS A 27 -10.15 6.05 -0.30
CA LYS A 27 -11.26 6.57 0.51
C LYS A 27 -10.98 7.98 1.04
N LEU A 28 -9.71 8.35 1.23
CA LEU A 28 -9.33 9.67 1.74
C LEU A 28 -9.81 10.82 0.84
N GLY A 29 -9.75 10.66 -0.49
CA GLY A 29 -10.26 11.66 -1.43
C GLY A 29 -11.78 11.91 -1.34
N LYS A 30 -12.56 10.97 -0.84
CA LYS A 30 -14.01 11.17 -0.60
C LYS A 30 -14.31 11.87 0.74
N ILE A 31 -13.37 11.80 1.69
CA ILE A 31 -13.52 12.39 3.04
C ILE A 31 -12.99 13.83 3.06
N ALA A 32 -12.14 14.15 2.09
CA ALA A 32 -11.57 15.46 1.79
C ALA A 32 -12.65 16.46 1.31
N ASN A 33 -13.57 16.84 2.20
CA ASN A 33 -14.53 17.91 1.94
C ASN A 33 -14.06 19.25 2.53
N HIS A 34 -12.77 19.54 2.40
CA HIS A 34 -12.15 20.71 3.03
C HIS A 34 -12.60 22.02 2.36
N ASP A 35 -12.98 21.96 1.08
CA ASP A 35 -13.43 23.13 0.30
C ASP A 35 -14.80 23.63 0.78
N GLN A 36 -15.61 22.76 1.41
CA GLN A 36 -16.93 23.11 1.93
C GLN A 36 -16.94 23.24 3.46
N GLU A 37 -16.08 22.50 4.16
CA GLU A 37 -15.96 22.54 5.62
C GLU A 37 -14.55 22.99 6.02
N SER A 38 -14.33 24.31 6.06
CA SER A 38 -13.01 24.91 6.33
C SER A 38 -12.42 24.60 7.72
N TRP A 39 -13.25 24.10 8.64
CA TRP A 39 -12.82 23.63 9.95
C TRP A 39 -12.19 22.22 9.93
N LYS A 40 -12.26 21.54 8.78
CA LYS A 40 -11.73 20.20 8.58
C LYS A 40 -10.31 20.29 8.03
N VAL A 41 -9.37 19.69 8.75
CA VAL A 41 -7.95 19.67 8.37
C VAL A 41 -7.80 18.99 6.99
N PRO A 42 -7.00 19.57 6.07
CA PRO A 42 -6.69 18.94 4.80
C PRO A 42 -6.16 17.50 5.03
N PRO A 43 -6.55 16.52 4.21
CA PRO A 43 -6.06 15.15 4.35
C PRO A 43 -4.52 15.01 4.36
N PRO A 44 -3.73 15.82 3.61
CA PRO A 44 -2.26 15.79 3.71
C PRO A 44 -1.79 16.09 5.13
N ASP A 45 -2.20 17.24 5.68
CA ASP A 45 -1.77 17.71 7.00
C ASP A 45 -2.23 16.75 8.11
N PHE A 46 -3.45 16.21 7.99
CA PHE A 46 -3.97 15.22 8.94
C PHE A 46 -3.15 13.93 8.96
N ILE A 47 -2.70 13.46 7.79
CA ILE A 47 -1.89 12.24 7.67
C ILE A 47 -0.47 12.49 8.17
N GLU A 48 0.11 13.66 7.92
CA GLU A 48 1.42 14.07 8.45
C GLU A 48 1.43 14.12 9.99
N ASP A 49 0.43 14.75 10.60
CA ASP A 49 0.28 14.83 12.06
C ASP A 49 0.17 13.44 12.71
N LEU A 50 -0.64 12.56 12.11
CA LEU A 50 -0.80 11.18 12.59
C LEU A 50 0.47 10.37 12.42
N TYR A 51 1.19 10.56 11.32
CA TYR A 51 2.44 9.88 11.06
C TYR A 51 3.51 10.30 12.07
N PHE A 52 3.62 11.61 12.32
CA PHE A 52 4.52 12.16 13.33
C PHE A 52 4.20 11.64 14.74
N LYS A 53 2.93 11.63 15.15
CA LYS A 53 2.52 11.11 16.47
C LYS A 53 2.87 9.64 16.68
N ARG A 54 2.81 8.81 15.62
CA ARG A 54 3.03 7.36 15.73
C ARG A 54 4.48 6.95 15.56
N PHE A 55 5.20 7.61 14.66
CA PHE A 55 6.55 7.20 14.25
C PHE A 55 7.64 8.20 14.66
N GLY A 56 7.27 9.41 15.12
CA GLY A 56 8.21 10.47 15.49
C GLY A 56 8.98 11.04 14.30
N ARG A 57 8.48 10.84 13.08
CA ARG A 57 9.10 11.30 11.82
C ARG A 57 8.08 12.10 11.06
N GLU A 58 8.51 13.21 10.46
CA GLU A 58 7.63 13.97 9.58
C GLU A 58 7.39 13.20 8.28
N ARG A 59 8.43 12.63 7.68
CA ARG A 59 8.34 12.01 6.34
C ARG A 59 8.87 10.57 6.36
N PRO A 60 8.33 9.68 5.50
CA PRO A 60 8.94 8.38 5.26
C PRO A 60 10.30 8.55 4.55
N ASP A 61 11.35 7.92 5.08
CA ASP A 61 12.73 8.02 4.53
C ASP A 61 12.85 7.44 3.11
N VAL A 62 12.02 6.45 2.79
CA VAL A 62 12.01 5.80 1.47
C VAL A 62 10.59 5.85 0.92
N VAL A 63 10.36 6.74 -0.03
CA VAL A 63 9.10 6.77 -0.77
C VAL A 63 9.12 5.63 -1.79
N VAL A 64 8.36 4.57 -1.55
CA VAL A 64 8.31 3.41 -2.46
C VAL A 64 7.26 3.65 -3.53
N SER A 65 7.69 3.63 -4.80
CA SER A 65 6.77 3.76 -5.94
C SER A 65 5.69 2.67 -5.94
N ILE A 66 4.52 3.03 -6.46
CA ILE A 66 3.37 2.11 -6.62
C ILE A 66 3.81 0.88 -7.44
N GLU A 67 4.64 1.08 -8.45
CA GLU A 67 5.11 0.04 -9.36
C GLU A 67 6.07 -0.95 -8.68
N ASP A 68 7.01 -0.44 -7.89
CA ASP A 68 7.93 -1.27 -7.10
C ASP A 68 7.20 -2.18 -6.11
N ARG A 69 6.14 -1.65 -5.48
CA ARG A 69 5.34 -2.40 -4.52
C ARG A 69 4.42 -3.40 -5.22
N ALA A 70 3.83 -3.05 -6.37
CA ALA A 70 3.06 -3.98 -7.20
C ALA A 70 3.92 -5.18 -7.62
N ARG A 71 5.14 -4.92 -8.09
CA ARG A 71 6.13 -5.95 -8.43
C ARG A 71 6.47 -6.87 -7.26
N ARG A 72 6.64 -6.33 -6.04
CA ARG A 72 6.87 -7.15 -4.82
C ARG A 72 5.64 -8.00 -4.48
N ALA A 73 4.44 -7.44 -4.59
CA ALA A 73 3.19 -8.16 -4.32
C ALA A 73 2.94 -9.29 -5.33
N GLU A 74 3.22 -9.05 -6.62
CA GLU A 74 3.12 -10.07 -7.67
C GLU A 74 4.13 -11.19 -7.46
N LYS A 75 5.38 -10.89 -7.11
CA LYS A 75 6.38 -11.90 -6.74
C LYS A 75 5.92 -12.76 -5.57
N LYS A 76 5.34 -12.14 -4.52
CA LYS A 76 4.80 -12.88 -3.37
C LYS A 76 3.58 -13.74 -3.75
N LYS A 77 2.68 -13.24 -4.61
CA LYS A 77 1.54 -14.01 -5.14
C LYS A 77 1.98 -15.16 -6.04
N ALA A 78 2.99 -14.96 -6.88
CA ALA A 78 3.55 -15.98 -7.76
C ALA A 78 4.22 -17.10 -6.94
N GLY A 79 5.01 -16.74 -5.93
CA GLY A 79 5.61 -17.71 -4.99
C GLY A 79 4.54 -18.47 -4.18
N GLY A 80 3.51 -17.78 -3.69
CA GLY A 80 2.39 -18.43 -3.00
C GLY A 80 1.58 -19.38 -3.89
N LYS A 81 1.34 -19.01 -5.16
CA LYS A 81 0.70 -19.87 -6.16
C LYS A 81 1.56 -21.08 -6.49
N ALA A 82 2.87 -20.90 -6.68
CA ALA A 82 3.81 -21.99 -6.94
C ALA A 82 3.87 -22.96 -5.75
N ALA A 83 4.01 -22.46 -4.53
CA ALA A 83 4.00 -23.28 -3.31
C ALA A 83 2.67 -24.01 -3.07
N TRP A 84 1.53 -23.38 -3.41
CA TRP A 84 0.24 -24.06 -3.40
C TRP A 84 0.17 -25.17 -4.46
N ARG A 85 0.63 -24.90 -5.69
CA ARG A 85 0.67 -25.90 -6.78
C ARG A 85 1.53 -27.11 -6.40
N THR A 86 2.75 -26.88 -5.93
CA THR A 86 3.66 -27.95 -5.49
C THR A 86 3.10 -28.76 -4.33
N ARG A 87 2.35 -28.12 -3.40
CA ARG A 87 1.69 -28.82 -2.29
C ARG A 87 0.48 -29.64 -2.72
N CYS A 88 -0.31 -29.17 -3.68
CA CYS A 88 -1.44 -29.93 -4.22
C CYS A 88 -1.01 -31.07 -5.14
N GLU A 89 0.16 -30.96 -5.76
CA GLU A 89 0.70 -31.93 -6.73
C GLU A 89 1.65 -32.96 -6.11
N GLN A 90 1.76 -33.01 -4.78
CA GLN A 90 2.35 -34.17 -4.09
C GLN A 90 1.23 -35.20 -3.89
N PRO A 91 1.07 -36.22 -4.77
CA PRO A 91 0.25 -37.35 -4.43
C PRO A 91 0.85 -37.98 -3.16
N THR A 92 -0.01 -38.28 -2.20
CA THR A 92 0.37 -38.95 -0.96
C THR A 92 0.99 -40.30 -1.33
N MET A 93 2.32 -40.37 -1.38
CA MET A 93 3.04 -41.64 -1.42
C MET A 93 2.86 -42.26 -0.04
N GLU A 94 1.87 -43.16 0.10
CA GLU A 94 1.75 -43.97 1.31
C GLU A 94 3.00 -44.86 1.41
N PRO A 95 3.75 -44.83 2.53
CA PRO A 95 4.84 -45.77 2.71
C PRO A 95 4.23 -47.15 2.95
N SER A 96 4.36 -48.01 1.94
CA SER A 96 4.11 -49.45 2.08
C SER A 96 4.95 -49.97 3.24
N ASN A 97 4.28 -50.32 4.34
CA ASN A 97 4.91 -51.01 5.46
C ASN A 97 4.79 -52.52 5.18
N GLU A 98 5.95 -53.16 5.01
CA GLU A 98 6.15 -54.60 4.78
C GLU A 98 6.00 -55.41 6.07
#